data_AF-A0A7W3X2P4-F1
#
_entry.id   AF-A0A7W3X2P4-F1
#
_cell.length_a   1.000
_cell.length_b   1.000
_cell.length_c   1.000
_cell.angle_alpha   90.00
_cell.angle_beta   90.00
_cell.angle_gamma   90.00
#
_symmetry.space_group_name_H-M   'P 1'
#
loop_
_entity.id
_entity.type
_entity.pdbx_description
1 polymer ?
#
loop_
_entity_poly.entity_id
_entity_poly.type
_entity_poly.pdbx_seq_one_letter_code
_entity_poly.pdbx_strand_id
1 'polypeptide(L)'
;MSVKCTHCYLSIKMDNQVNHRGKGLGVEIQCPHCQAWLGRSRILSGLKLIGFYGAVTAGLVGYFLEFDTRIVSVGMILFAIVLAVSHLMDHLLVTEAPEISSARALRQVSERKRQAQDAER
;
A
#
# COMPACT_ATOMS: atom_id res chain seq x y z
N MET A 1 -6.75 13.15 1.07
CA MET A 1 -6.24 11.92 1.72
C MET A 1 -4.78 12.13 2.11
N SER A 2 -4.40 11.91 3.38
CA SER A 2 -3.01 12.01 3.84
C SER A 2 -2.46 10.60 4.03
N VAL A 3 -1.33 10.29 3.42
CA VAL A 3 -0.65 8.99 3.59
C VAL A 3 0.57 9.19 4.47
N LYS A 4 0.76 8.34 5.48
CA LYS A 4 1.93 8.43 6.36
C LYS A 4 3.10 7.68 5.74
N CYS A 5 4.28 8.30 5.76
CA CYS A 5 5.51 7.63 5.34
C CYS A 5 5.91 6.57 6.37
N THR A 6 6.19 5.33 5.95
CA THR A 6 6.67 4.27 6.85
C THR A 6 8.10 4.50 7.36
N HIS A 7 8.89 5.38 6.71
CA HIS A 7 10.24 5.72 7.16
C HIS A 7 10.29 6.93 8.11
N CYS A 8 9.56 8.01 7.82
CA CYS A 8 9.61 9.26 8.61
C CYS A 8 8.35 9.54 9.43
N TYR A 9 7.33 8.67 9.32
CA TYR A 9 6.02 8.70 9.99
C TYR A 9 5.26 10.03 9.88
N LEU A 10 5.72 10.92 8.99
CA LEU A 10 5.09 12.20 8.69
C LEU A 10 4.01 12.00 7.62
N SER A 11 2.92 12.77 7.73
CA SER A 11 1.84 12.78 6.75
C SER A 11 2.28 13.48 5.47
N ILE A 12 2.20 12.76 4.35
CA ILE A 12 2.48 13.27 3.02
C ILE A 12 1.15 13.81 2.45
N LYS A 13 1.15 15.09 2.06
CA LYS A 13 0.11 15.64 1.19
C LYS A 13 0.43 15.29 -0.26
N MET A 14 -0.51 14.66 -0.95
CA MET A 14 -0.36 14.23 -2.34
C MET A 14 -0.12 15.37 -3.33
N ASP A 15 -0.40 16.61 -2.93
CA ASP A 15 -0.19 17.84 -3.69
C ASP A 15 1.29 18.22 -3.82
N ASN A 16 2.15 17.74 -2.90
CA ASN A 16 3.56 18.14 -2.83
C ASN A 16 4.49 16.99 -3.24
N GLN A 17 4.06 16.17 -4.22
CA GLN A 17 4.82 15.03 -4.72
C GLN A 17 5.83 15.49 -5.77
N VAL A 18 7.11 15.34 -5.45
CA VAL A 18 8.22 15.85 -6.25
C VAL A 18 8.51 14.95 -7.46
N ASN A 19 8.34 13.63 -7.32
CA ASN A 19 8.56 12.66 -8.39
C ASN A 19 7.72 11.40 -8.21
N HIS A 20 7.19 10.89 -9.33
CA HIS A 20 6.55 9.57 -9.43
C HIS A 20 7.44 8.67 -10.30
N ARG A 21 7.72 7.45 -9.86
CA ARG A 21 8.52 6.47 -10.61
C ARG A 21 7.70 5.20 -10.83
N GLY A 22 7.80 4.61 -12.01
CA GLY A 22 7.01 3.44 -12.40
C GLY A 22 5.64 3.77 -13.00
N LYS A 23 5.01 2.76 -13.63
CA LYS A 23 3.67 2.84 -14.24
C LYS A 23 2.78 1.72 -13.70
N GLY A 24 1.49 2.01 -13.52
CA GLY A 24 0.48 1.03 -13.09
C GLY A 24 0.62 0.57 -11.65
N LEU A 25 0.65 -0.75 -11.42
CA LEU A 25 0.69 -1.38 -10.09
C LEU A 25 2.04 -1.27 -9.36
N GLY A 26 3.06 -0.75 -10.04
CA GLY A 26 4.39 -0.50 -9.49
C GLY A 26 4.72 0.98 -9.38
N VAL A 27 3.72 1.83 -9.13
CA VAL A 27 3.96 3.24 -8.83
C VAL A 27 4.67 3.34 -7.48
N GLU A 28 5.85 3.94 -7.53
CA GLU A 28 6.65 4.35 -6.39
C GLU A 28 6.52 5.86 -6.23
N ILE A 29 6.24 6.27 -5.01
CA ILE A 29 6.04 7.66 -4.63
C ILE A 29 7.23 8.07 -3.80
N GLN A 30 7.89 9.15 -4.20
CA GLN A 30 8.97 9.71 -3.38
C GLN A 30 8.37 10.55 -2.24
N CYS A 31 8.81 10.30 -1.01
CA CYS A 31 8.42 11.15 0.11
C CYS A 31 9.12 12.52 0.02
N PRO A 32 8.40 13.65 0.03
CA PRO A 32 9.02 14.99 -0.03
C PRO A 32 9.86 15.32 1.22
N HIS A 33 9.66 14.60 2.33
CA HIS A 33 10.32 14.88 3.60
C HIS A 33 11.62 14.10 3.80
N CYS A 34 11.63 12.80 3.52
CA CYS A 34 12.81 11.96 3.69
C CYS A 34 13.43 11.50 2.37
N GLN A 35 12.81 11.84 1.23
CA GLN A 35 13.22 11.39 -0.12
C GLN A 35 13.29 9.87 -0.31
N ALA A 36 12.78 9.09 0.63
CA ALA A 36 12.65 7.64 0.49
C ALA A 36 11.60 7.32 -0.58
N TRP A 37 11.86 6.25 -1.33
CA TRP A 37 10.92 5.72 -2.30
C TRP A 37 9.97 4.75 -1.60
N LEU A 38 8.67 5.03 -1.71
CA LEU A 38 7.61 4.19 -1.15
C LEU A 38 6.85 3.54 -2.29
N GLY A 39 6.93 2.22 -2.37
CA GLY A 39 6.23 1.42 -3.36
C GLY A 39 5.10 0.61 -2.76
N ARG A 40 4.11 0.28 -3.59
CA ARG A 40 3.13 -0.76 -3.29
C ARG A 40 3.65 -2.10 -3.80
N SER A 41 3.48 -3.17 -3.03
CA SER A 41 3.90 -4.50 -3.48
C SER A 41 2.99 -4.98 -4.61
N ARG A 42 3.59 -5.23 -5.77
CA ARG A 42 2.89 -5.74 -6.97
C ARG A 42 2.19 -7.06 -6.71
N ILE A 43 2.81 -7.91 -5.89
CA ILE A 43 2.30 -9.24 -5.52
C ILE A 43 0.98 -9.11 -4.75
N LEU A 44 0.90 -8.27 -3.70
CA LEU A 44 -0.36 -8.08 -2.95
C LEU A 44 -1.45 -7.46 -3.80
N SER A 45 -1.10 -6.51 -4.68
CA SER A 45 -2.09 -5.93 -5.59
C SER A 45 -2.63 -6.96 -6.58
N GLY A 46 -1.76 -7.83 -7.10
CA GLY A 46 -2.16 -8.98 -7.92
C GLY A 46 -3.04 -9.97 -7.15
N LEU A 47 -2.70 -10.26 -5.90
CA LEU A 47 -3.47 -11.17 -5.04
C LEU A 47 -4.86 -10.62 -4.73
N LYS A 48 -4.99 -9.29 -4.55
CA LYS A 48 -6.29 -8.62 -4.40
C LYS A 48 -7.17 -8.77 -5.65
N LEU A 49 -6.57 -8.64 -6.83
CA LEU A 49 -7.26 -8.87 -8.11
C LEU A 49 -7.69 -10.33 -8.24
N ILE A 50 -6.80 -11.29 -7.98
CA ILE A 50 -7.11 -12.72 -8.04
C ILE A 50 -8.19 -13.09 -7.04
N GLY A 51 -8.11 -12.58 -5.80
CA GLY A 51 -9.13 -12.80 -4.78
C GLY A 51 -10.50 -12.27 -5.21
N PHE A 52 -10.55 -11.07 -5.78
CA PHE A 52 -11.82 -10.48 -6.23
C PHE A 52 -12.40 -11.22 -7.43
N TYR A 53 -11.62 -11.34 -8.50
CA TYR A 53 -12.09 -11.98 -9.73
C TYR A 53 -12.35 -13.46 -9.53
N GLY A 54 -11.55 -14.15 -8.70
CA GLY A 54 -11.75 -15.55 -8.34
C GLY A 54 -13.04 -15.79 -7.56
N ALA A 55 -13.38 -14.91 -6.60
CA ALA A 55 -14.67 -14.99 -5.92
C ALA A 55 -15.84 -14.78 -6.91
N VAL A 56 -15.75 -13.78 -7.78
CA VAL A 56 -16.81 -13.52 -8.76
C VAL A 56 -16.98 -14.70 -9.71
N THR A 57 -15.90 -15.23 -10.30
CA THR A 57 -16.00 -16.39 -11.20
C THR A 57 -16.44 -17.65 -10.49
N ALA A 58 -16.00 -17.92 -9.25
CA ALA A 58 -16.48 -19.07 -8.49
C ALA A 58 -17.99 -19.01 -8.22
N GLY A 59 -18.51 -17.82 -7.90
CA GLY A 59 -19.96 -17.60 -7.74
C GLY A 59 -20.72 -17.81 -9.05
N LEU A 60 -20.23 -17.26 -10.16
CA LEU A 60 -20.83 -17.47 -11.48
C LEU A 60 -20.81 -18.95 -11.90
N VAL A 61 -19.67 -19.62 -11.76
CA VAL A 61 -19.52 -21.05 -12.10
C VAL A 61 -20.46 -21.90 -11.26
N GLY A 62 -20.53 -21.65 -9.94
CA GLY A 62 -21.46 -22.37 -9.07
C GLY A 62 -22.93 -22.15 -9.43
N TYR A 63 -23.28 -20.95 -9.89
CA TYR A 63 -24.65 -20.64 -10.31
C TYR A 63 -25.04 -21.28 -11.64
N PHE A 64 -24.16 -21.24 -12.65
CA PHE A 64 -24.48 -21.68 -14.01
C PHE A 64 -24.24 -23.17 -14.28
N LEU A 65 -23.29 -23.80 -13.58
CA LEU A 65 -22.88 -25.18 -13.86
C LEU A 65 -23.42 -26.19 -12.84
N GLU A 66 -24.39 -25.79 -11.99
CA GLU A 66 -24.98 -26.63 -10.92
C GLU A 66 -23.94 -27.42 -10.12
N PHE A 67 -22.77 -26.81 -9.92
CA PHE A 67 -21.67 -27.44 -9.19
C PHE A 67 -22.06 -27.68 -7.74
N ASP A 68 -21.43 -28.69 -7.13
CA ASP A 68 -21.65 -28.98 -5.70
C ASP A 68 -21.43 -27.71 -4.86
N THR A 69 -22.49 -27.29 -4.18
CA THR A 69 -22.54 -26.04 -3.42
C THR A 69 -21.53 -25.99 -2.28
N ARG A 70 -21.08 -27.15 -1.78
CA ARG A 70 -20.02 -27.24 -0.77
C ARG A 70 -18.67 -26.87 -1.37
N ILE A 71 -18.39 -27.34 -2.58
CA ILE A 71 -17.12 -27.02 -3.27
C ILE A 71 -17.07 -25.53 -3.61
N VAL A 72 -18.17 -24.99 -4.13
CA VAL A 72 -18.27 -23.56 -4.47
C VAL A 72 -18.14 -22.69 -3.22
N SER A 73 -18.86 -23.01 -2.13
CA SER A 73 -18.79 -22.22 -0.89
C SER A 73 -17.40 -22.22 -0.26
N VAL A 74 -16.68 -23.35 -0.26
CA VAL A 74 -15.29 -23.41 0.21
C VAL A 74 -14.38 -22.53 -0.64
N GLY A 75 -14.54 -22.57 -1.98
CA GLY A 75 -13.80 -21.70 -2.89
C GLY A 75 -14.07 -20.21 -2.63
N MET A 76 -15.34 -19.84 -2.48
CA MET A 76 -15.76 -18.46 -2.19
C MET A 76 -15.16 -17.95 -0.88
N ILE A 77 -15.19 -18.76 0.18
CA ILE A 77 -14.62 -18.38 1.49
C ILE A 77 -13.10 -18.17 1.36
N LEU A 78 -12.40 -19.05 0.64
CA LEU A 78 -10.96 -18.90 0.39
C LEU A 78 -10.63 -17.59 -0.33
N PHE A 79 -11.35 -17.28 -1.42
CA PHE A 79 -11.14 -16.02 -2.15
C PHE A 79 -11.48 -14.79 -1.32
N ALA A 80 -12.52 -14.86 -0.49
CA ALA A 80 -12.89 -13.79 0.44
C ALA A 80 -11.79 -13.53 1.49
N ILE A 81 -11.20 -14.59 2.06
CA ILE A 81 -10.08 -14.47 3.01
C ILE A 81 -8.87 -13.81 2.34
N VAL A 82 -8.49 -14.27 1.14
CA VAL A 82 -7.37 -13.68 0.38
C VAL A 82 -7.61 -12.20 0.13
N LEU A 83 -8.84 -11.83 -0.25
CA LEU A 83 -9.20 -10.43 -0.49
C LEU A 83 -9.15 -9.61 0.80
N ALA A 84 -9.66 -10.13 1.92
CA ALA A 84 -9.64 -9.45 3.21
C ALA A 84 -8.21 -9.19 3.70
N VAL A 85 -7.35 -10.21 3.65
CA VAL A 85 -5.93 -10.08 4.05
C VAL A 85 -5.20 -9.10 3.12
N SER A 86 -5.40 -9.22 1.81
CA SER A 86 -4.77 -8.32 0.83
C SER A 86 -5.23 -6.87 0.99
N HIS A 87 -6.48 -6.65 1.40
CA HIS A 87 -7.01 -5.32 1.70
C HIS A 87 -6.39 -4.74 2.97
N LEU A 88 -6.22 -5.55 4.01
CA LEU A 88 -5.65 -5.10 5.29
C LEU A 88 -4.14 -4.83 5.18
N MET A 89 -3.43 -5.61 4.37
CA MET A 89 -1.99 -5.46 4.14
C MET A 89 -1.63 -4.37 3.13
N ASP A 90 -2.57 -3.54 2.70
CA ASP A 90 -2.31 -2.49 1.69
C ASP A 90 -1.59 -1.25 2.28
N HIS A 91 -0.47 -1.48 2.96
CA HIS A 91 0.43 -0.45 3.47
C HIS A 91 1.54 -0.15 2.45
N LEU A 92 1.98 1.11 2.38
CA LEU A 92 3.11 1.49 1.53
C LEU A 92 4.41 1.00 2.18
N LEU A 93 5.18 0.23 1.42
CA LEU A 93 6.46 -0.32 1.83
C LEU A 93 7.59 0.59 1.33
N VAL A 94 8.65 0.74 2.12
CA VAL A 94 9.87 1.44 1.66
C VAL A 94 10.61 0.51 0.70
N THR A 95 10.78 0.92 -0.56
CA THR A 95 11.47 0.13 -1.58
C THR A 95 12.95 0.49 -1.70
N GLU A 96 13.30 1.77 -1.57
CA GLU A 96 14.68 2.25 -1.56
C GLU A 96 14.90 3.23 -0.39
N ALA A 97 16.01 3.06 0.33
CA ALA A 97 16.49 3.98 1.35
C ALA A 97 17.05 5.26 0.69
N PRO A 98 16.94 6.44 1.33
CA PRO A 98 17.28 7.71 0.70
C PRO A 98 18.76 7.85 0.35
N GLU A 99 19.04 8.43 -0.84
CA GLU A 99 20.40 8.65 -1.38
C GLU A 99 21.18 9.75 -0.63
N ILE A 100 20.47 10.76 -0.08
CA ILE A 100 21.10 11.83 0.70
C ILE A 100 21.47 11.27 2.05
N SER A 101 22.77 11.18 2.33
CA SER A 101 23.36 10.60 3.55
C SER A 101 22.44 10.77 4.75
N SER A 102 21.90 9.64 5.20
CA SER A 102 20.87 9.50 6.23
C SER A 102 21.06 10.42 7.44
N ALA A 103 22.30 10.77 7.78
CA ALA A 103 22.64 11.72 8.85
C ALA A 103 22.12 13.16 8.66
N ARG A 104 22.10 13.73 7.45
CA ARG A 104 21.66 15.14 7.24
C ARG A 104 20.14 15.27 7.12
N ALA A 105 19.50 14.35 6.40
CA ALA A 105 18.04 14.32 6.27
C ALA A 105 17.36 14.04 7.62
N LEU A 106 17.91 13.12 8.43
CA LEU A 106 17.38 12.84 9.78
C LEU A 106 17.53 14.04 10.73
N ARG A 107 18.62 14.83 10.63
CA ARG A 107 18.79 16.05 11.43
C ARG A 107 17.74 17.11 11.06
N GLN A 108 17.54 17.37 9.77
CA GLN A 108 16.52 18.34 9.33
C GLN A 108 15.10 17.90 9.72
N VAL A 109 14.80 16.60 9.66
CA VAL A 109 13.50 16.06 10.09
C VAL A 109 13.32 16.16 11.61
N SER A 110 14.36 15.91 12.42
CA SER A 110 14.27 16.02 13.88
C SER A 110 14.09 17.47 14.34
N GLU A 111 14.81 18.41 13.72
CA GLU A 111 14.69 19.83 13.99
C GLU A 111 13.30 20.36 13.65
N ARG A 112 12.75 19.97 12.49
CA ARG A 112 11.39 20.37 12.11
C ARG A 112 10.31 19.70 12.95
N LYS A 113 10.54 18.48 13.45
CA LYS A 113 9.63 17.84 14.41
C LYS A 113 9.58 18.59 15.74
N ARG A 114 10.74 19.03 16.25
CA ARG A 114 10.79 19.89 17.44
C ARG A 114 10.01 21.17 17.19
N GLN A 115 10.24 21.84 16.07
CA GLN A 115 9.52 23.08 15.72
C GLN A 115 8.01 22.88 15.57
N ALA A 116 7.55 21.77 14.98
CA ALA A 116 6.12 21.47 14.86
C ALA A 116 5.49 21.17 16.24
N GLN A 117 6.22 20.47 17.11
CA GLN A 117 5.76 20.13 18.45
C GLN A 117 5.74 21.36 19.38
N ASP A 118 6.64 22.32 19.16
CA ASP A 118 6.67 23.60 19.86
C ASP A 118 5.55 24.55 19.38
N ALA A 119 5.06 24.40 18.15
CA ALA A 119 3.95 25.19 17.60
C ALA A 119 2.56 24.69 18.05
N GLU A 120 2.48 23.45 18.56
CA GLU A 120 1.25 22.85 19.09
C GLU A 120 1.10 23.06 20.62
N ARG A 121 2.02 23.79 21.26
CA ARG A 121 2.05 24.07 22.70
C ARG A 121 1.70 25.52 23.00
#